data_AF-A0A1I6SMS0-F1
#
_entry.id   AF-A0A1I6SMS0-F1
#
_cell.length_a   1.000
_cell.length_b   1.000
_cell.length_c   1.000
_cell.angle_alpha   90.00
_cell.angle_beta   90.00
_cell.angle_gamma   90.00
#
_symmetry.space_group_name_H-M   'P 1'
#
loop_
_entity.id
_entity.type
_entity.pdbx_description
1 polymer ?
#
loop_
_entity_poly.entity_id
_entity_poly.type
_entity_poly.pdbx_seq_one_letter_code
_entity_poly.pdbx_strand_id
1 'polypeptide(L)'
;MTGWDMTQGGERAARRAEAVRALVRDRGLREITATAGELHAAGPVRPETIRLRAGYLENRTPSLLHPGSVRRRPPEHLRPPLARLLLPQGVALRFHLMALFAAQCGTRPGRAWPGGVPLGRRAAHPGTTWLDLVAVSPTGEGPMTASQYTANKLRQFRSALTVLTRHGLTELPGPGPRRRYDGFRLLAEDGRNPGAGVAEYRVPERAEDTLAVPVEFFTRGWVQVLTPSETAAYLMWLRLGGGSGYVIAGESRRAARFGLSRDVQDTARALEAFGLLSILKPDRRRTDGTWHRYDAAEPLYADRVHVLPDGPRAWAPAVVEKALRKRAALGAWAKPLDL
;
A
#
# COMPACT_ATOMS: atom_id res chain seq x y z
N MET A 1 19.87 20.32 -6.53
CA MET A 1 19.80 19.72 -5.18
C MET A 1 20.92 20.31 -4.36
N THR A 2 20.62 21.05 -3.30
CA THR A 2 21.62 21.57 -2.35
C THR A 2 22.19 20.41 -1.52
N GLY A 3 23.45 20.52 -1.08
CA GLY A 3 24.13 19.46 -0.31
C GLY A 3 23.36 19.00 0.93
N TRP A 4 22.55 19.89 1.52
CA TRP A 4 21.69 19.62 2.67
C TRP A 4 20.57 18.60 2.40
N ASP A 5 19.99 18.60 1.19
CA ASP A 5 18.87 17.75 0.80
C ASP A 5 19.35 16.31 0.46
N MET A 6 20.60 16.17 0.02
CA MET A 6 21.26 14.87 -0.18
C MET A 6 21.51 14.15 1.14
N THR A 7 21.99 14.86 2.16
CA THR A 7 22.30 14.29 3.48
C THR A 7 21.03 13.84 4.20
N GLN A 8 19.97 14.66 4.20
CA GLN A 8 18.66 14.29 4.78
C GLN A 8 18.02 13.08 4.08
N GLY A 9 18.11 13.01 2.75
CA GLY A 9 17.59 11.89 1.97
C GLY A 9 18.33 10.58 2.26
N GLY A 10 19.66 10.64 2.38
CA GLY A 10 20.50 9.50 2.73
C GLY A 10 20.21 8.96 4.12
N GLU A 11 20.12 9.82 5.12
CA GLU A 11 19.79 9.43 6.49
C GLU A 11 18.40 8.80 6.62
N ARG A 12 17.38 9.36 5.94
CA ARG A 12 16.04 8.77 5.92
C ARG A 12 16.05 7.38 5.30
N ALA A 13 16.82 7.18 4.22
CA ALA A 13 16.98 5.87 3.60
C ALA A 13 17.69 4.88 4.53
N ALA A 14 18.74 5.31 5.25
CA ALA A 14 19.45 4.49 6.22
C ALA A 14 18.56 4.06 7.40
N ARG A 15 17.84 5.01 8.01
CA ARG A 15 16.87 4.72 9.09
C ARG A 15 15.80 3.74 8.63
N ARG A 16 15.32 3.89 7.39
CA ARG A 16 14.32 2.98 6.84
C ARG A 16 14.90 1.60 6.53
N ALA A 17 16.12 1.50 6.03
CA ALA A 17 16.79 0.21 5.81
C ALA A 17 16.92 -0.56 7.13
N GLU A 18 17.32 0.12 8.20
CA GLU A 18 17.41 -0.49 9.52
C GLU A 18 16.04 -0.91 10.07
N ALA A 19 15.00 -0.10 9.85
CA ALA A 19 13.64 -0.48 10.21
C ALA A 19 13.16 -1.74 9.47
N VAL A 20 13.47 -1.90 8.18
CA VAL A 20 13.17 -3.13 7.41
C VAL A 20 13.94 -4.32 7.96
N ARG A 21 15.23 -4.15 8.27
CA ARG A 21 16.05 -5.20 8.86
C ARG A 21 15.52 -5.66 10.22
N ALA A 22 15.18 -4.72 11.11
CA ALA A 22 14.60 -5.00 12.41
C ALA A 22 13.26 -5.72 12.28
N LEU A 23 12.44 -5.37 11.27
CA LEU A 23 11.20 -6.10 10.98
C LEU A 23 11.47 -7.58 10.65
N VAL A 24 12.51 -7.87 9.88
CA VAL A 24 12.90 -9.24 9.49
C VAL A 24 13.50 -10.02 10.66
N ARG A 25 14.44 -9.43 11.41
CA ARG A 25 15.17 -10.14 12.47
C ARG A 25 14.38 -10.31 13.76
N ASP A 26 13.74 -9.23 14.21
CA ASP A 26 13.27 -9.16 15.60
C ASP A 26 11.75 -9.23 15.71
N ARG A 27 11.03 -8.99 14.60
CA ARG A 27 9.58 -8.74 14.60
C ARG A 27 8.77 -9.72 13.77
N GLY A 28 9.42 -10.78 13.31
CA GLY A 28 8.79 -11.94 12.73
C GLY A 28 8.20 -11.73 11.34
N LEU A 29 8.82 -10.87 10.50
CA LEU A 29 8.26 -10.61 9.17
C LEU A 29 8.25 -11.88 8.29
N ARG A 30 9.21 -12.79 8.48
CA ARG A 30 9.22 -14.08 7.76
C ARG A 30 8.00 -14.92 8.13
N GLU A 31 7.72 -15.02 9.42
CA GLU A 31 6.57 -15.73 9.99
C GLU A 31 5.28 -15.09 9.50
N ILE A 32 5.19 -13.75 9.50
CA ILE A 32 4.01 -13.03 8.99
C ILE A 32 3.74 -13.38 7.51
N THR A 33 4.79 -13.43 6.70
CA THR A 33 4.65 -13.75 5.27
C THR A 33 4.41 -15.23 5.02
N ALA A 34 4.95 -16.11 5.87
CA ALA A 34 4.64 -17.53 5.86
C ALA A 34 3.16 -17.76 6.20
N THR A 35 2.66 -17.13 7.27
CA THR A 35 1.23 -17.21 7.65
C THR A 35 0.32 -16.63 6.57
N ALA A 36 0.72 -15.56 5.87
CA ALA A 36 -0.04 -15.08 4.71
C ALA A 36 -0.07 -16.12 3.57
N GLY A 37 1.06 -16.79 3.31
CA GLY A 37 1.15 -17.89 2.35
C GLY A 37 0.30 -19.11 2.74
N GLU A 38 0.30 -19.49 4.02
CA GLU A 38 -0.53 -20.56 4.58
C GLU A 38 -2.01 -20.22 4.46
N LEU A 39 -2.41 -18.99 4.80
CA LEU A 39 -3.78 -18.51 4.65
C LEU A 39 -4.26 -18.60 3.19
N HIS A 40 -3.38 -18.25 2.23
CA HIS A 40 -3.67 -18.41 0.81
C HIS A 40 -3.79 -19.87 0.41
N ALA A 41 -2.82 -20.71 0.80
CA ALA A 41 -2.76 -22.12 0.42
C ALA A 41 -3.89 -22.97 1.03
N ALA A 42 -4.30 -22.67 2.26
CA ALA A 42 -5.39 -23.34 2.96
C ALA A 42 -6.78 -22.82 2.55
N GLY A 43 -6.85 -21.64 1.92
CA GLY A 43 -8.10 -21.02 1.51
C GLY A 43 -8.83 -21.80 0.41
N PRO A 44 -10.17 -21.81 0.38
CA PRO A 44 -10.94 -22.54 -0.63
C PRO A 44 -10.80 -21.99 -2.06
N VAL A 45 -10.38 -20.74 -2.25
CA VAL A 45 -10.37 -20.06 -3.56
C VAL A 45 -8.98 -19.96 -4.18
N ARG A 46 -7.90 -19.94 -3.37
CA ARG A 46 -6.49 -19.81 -3.83
C ARG A 46 -6.30 -18.85 -5.01
N PRO A 47 -6.69 -17.57 -4.88
CA PRO A 47 -6.63 -16.63 -6.00
C PRO A 47 -5.19 -16.32 -6.41
N GLU A 48 -4.89 -16.31 -7.70
CA GLU A 48 -3.59 -15.81 -8.22
C GLU A 48 -3.46 -14.29 -8.07
N THR A 49 -4.59 -13.58 -8.05
CA THR A 49 -4.64 -12.13 -7.89
C THR A 49 -5.76 -11.73 -6.94
N ILE A 50 -5.50 -10.73 -6.10
CA ILE A 50 -6.49 -10.08 -5.26
C ILE A 50 -7.11 -8.92 -6.03
N ARG A 51 -8.44 -8.90 -6.12
CA ARG A 51 -9.20 -7.89 -6.85
C ARG A 51 -9.52 -6.69 -5.96
N LEU A 52 -9.18 -5.49 -6.40
CA LEU A 52 -9.58 -4.24 -5.75
C LEU A 52 -10.52 -3.47 -6.68
N ARG A 53 -11.74 -3.14 -6.27
CA ARG A 53 -12.67 -2.37 -7.12
C ARG A 53 -12.07 -1.04 -7.53
N ALA A 54 -12.28 -0.62 -8.78
CA ALA A 54 -11.73 0.62 -9.30
C ALA A 54 -12.06 1.84 -8.40
N GLY A 55 -13.30 1.93 -7.88
CA GLY A 55 -13.70 3.03 -6.99
C GLY A 55 -12.92 3.12 -5.66
N TYR A 56 -12.19 2.07 -5.27
CA TYR A 56 -11.25 2.13 -4.14
C TYR A 56 -10.03 3.00 -4.48
N LEU A 57 -9.55 2.90 -5.72
CA LEU A 57 -8.32 3.54 -6.21
C LEU A 57 -8.58 4.89 -6.85
N GLU A 58 -9.70 5.05 -7.56
CA GLU A 58 -9.97 6.19 -8.41
C GLU A 58 -11.36 6.80 -8.20
N ASN A 59 -11.40 8.13 -8.30
CA ASN A 59 -12.65 8.87 -8.41
C ASN A 59 -13.30 8.56 -9.76
N ARG A 60 -14.51 8.01 -9.75
CA ARG A 60 -15.29 7.72 -10.98
C ARG A 60 -15.54 8.96 -11.81
N THR A 61 -15.78 10.08 -11.14
CA THR A 61 -15.87 11.41 -11.75
C THR A 61 -14.69 12.22 -11.22
N PRO A 62 -13.60 12.37 -12.01
CA PRO A 62 -12.45 13.18 -11.60
C PRO A 62 -12.94 14.58 -11.24
N SER A 63 -12.64 15.03 -10.03
CA SER A 63 -13.05 16.36 -9.61
C SER A 63 -12.26 17.38 -10.45
N LEU A 64 -12.95 18.05 -11.38
CA LEU A 64 -12.39 19.12 -12.21
C LEU A 64 -12.02 20.39 -11.39
N LEU A 65 -12.37 20.39 -10.10
CA LEU A 65 -12.50 21.58 -9.27
C LEU A 65 -11.38 21.77 -8.24
N HIS A 66 -10.15 21.33 -8.50
CA HIS A 66 -9.03 21.81 -7.69
C HIS A 66 -8.16 22.81 -8.46
N PRO A 67 -8.51 24.12 -8.44
CA PRO A 67 -7.64 25.20 -8.88
C PRO A 67 -6.43 25.41 -7.95
N GLY A 68 -6.28 24.59 -6.91
CA GLY A 68 -5.14 24.61 -6.00
C GLY A 68 -3.87 24.04 -6.64
N SER A 69 -2.72 24.55 -6.19
CA SER A 69 -1.38 24.05 -6.54
C SER A 69 -1.34 22.52 -6.61
N VAL A 70 -1.09 21.98 -7.81
CA VAL A 70 -1.01 20.53 -8.10
C VAL A 70 0.01 19.80 -7.21
N ARG A 71 0.89 20.57 -6.54
CA ARG A 71 1.86 20.10 -5.55
C ARG A 71 1.21 19.51 -4.29
N ARG A 72 -0.01 19.92 -3.92
CA ARG A 72 -0.70 19.45 -2.70
C ARG A 72 -1.73 18.37 -3.04
N ARG A 73 -1.94 17.44 -2.09
CA ARG A 73 -3.03 16.45 -2.20
C ARG A 73 -4.37 17.18 -2.19
N PRO A 74 -5.38 16.74 -2.97
CA PRO A 74 -6.74 17.29 -2.88
C PRO A 74 -7.31 17.22 -1.46
N PRO A 75 -8.33 18.01 -1.10
CA PRO A 75 -9.09 17.83 0.14
C PRO A 75 -9.55 16.38 0.35
N GLU A 76 -9.60 15.92 1.60
CA GLU A 76 -9.88 14.52 1.96
C GLU A 76 -11.19 13.96 1.36
N HIS A 77 -12.26 14.77 1.35
CA HIS A 77 -13.56 14.38 0.80
C HIS A 77 -13.55 14.19 -0.73
N LEU A 78 -12.57 14.78 -1.44
CA LEU A 78 -12.38 14.61 -2.88
C LEU A 78 -11.42 13.47 -3.23
N ARG A 79 -10.84 12.79 -2.24
CA ARG A 79 -9.93 11.66 -2.48
C ARG A 79 -10.73 10.37 -2.59
N PRO A 80 -10.28 9.41 -3.43
CA PRO A 80 -10.78 8.04 -3.37
C PRO A 80 -10.38 7.39 -2.04
N PRO A 81 -11.07 6.32 -1.61
CA PRO A 81 -10.86 5.72 -0.28
C PRO A 81 -9.40 5.33 0.01
N LEU A 82 -8.68 4.75 -0.96
CA LEU A 82 -7.26 4.40 -0.80
C LEU A 82 -6.39 5.62 -0.45
N ALA A 83 -6.61 6.76 -1.13
CA ALA A 83 -5.84 7.98 -0.89
C ALA A 83 -6.15 8.65 0.45
N ARG A 84 -7.32 8.38 1.06
CA ARG A 84 -7.64 8.82 2.42
C ARG A 84 -6.81 8.10 3.47
N LEU A 85 -6.37 6.87 3.19
CA LEU A 85 -5.55 6.06 4.10
C LEU A 85 -4.04 6.37 4.03
N LEU A 86 -3.64 7.38 3.25
CA LEU A 86 -2.25 7.85 3.17
C LEU A 86 -1.87 8.72 4.37
N LEU A 87 -1.94 8.13 5.56
CA LEU A 87 -1.67 8.78 6.82
C LEU A 87 -0.21 8.60 7.24
N PRO A 88 0.43 9.62 7.83
CA PRO A 88 1.75 9.46 8.44
C PRO A 88 1.70 8.39 9.54
N GLN A 89 2.68 7.48 9.53
CA GLN A 89 2.93 6.49 10.60
C GLN A 89 1.74 5.58 11.00
N GLY A 90 0.81 5.32 10.07
CA GLY A 90 -0.33 4.42 10.31
C GLY A 90 -0.18 3.05 9.65
N VAL A 91 -0.88 2.05 10.21
CA VAL A 91 -1.01 0.71 9.62
C VAL A 91 -2.36 0.50 8.93
N ALA A 92 -3.21 1.53 8.83
CA ALA A 92 -4.58 1.42 8.33
C ALA A 92 -4.66 0.90 6.89
N LEU A 93 -3.89 1.47 5.95
CA LEU A 93 -3.86 0.99 4.56
C LEU A 93 -3.39 -0.48 4.48
N ARG A 94 -2.30 -0.81 5.17
CA ARG A 94 -1.74 -2.16 5.22
C ARG A 94 -2.73 -3.16 5.80
N PHE A 95 -3.34 -2.82 6.94
CA PHE A 95 -4.34 -3.64 7.60
C PHE A 95 -5.54 -3.89 6.69
N HIS A 96 -6.06 -2.84 6.02
CA HIS A 96 -7.19 -2.98 5.11
C HIS A 96 -6.87 -3.84 3.90
N LEU A 97 -5.70 -3.65 3.27
CA LEU A 97 -5.26 -4.50 2.16
C LEU A 97 -5.12 -5.96 2.58
N MET A 98 -4.55 -6.23 3.76
CA MET A 98 -4.48 -7.59 4.31
C MET A 98 -5.85 -8.16 4.66
N ALA A 99 -6.81 -7.32 5.06
CA ALA A 99 -8.20 -7.73 5.29
C ALA A 99 -8.92 -8.11 4.00
N LEU A 100 -8.75 -7.35 2.92
CA LEU A 100 -9.25 -7.70 1.60
C LEU A 100 -8.59 -8.99 1.08
N PHE A 101 -7.29 -9.16 1.26
CA PHE A 101 -6.59 -10.40 0.94
C PHE A 101 -7.18 -11.60 1.70
N ALA A 102 -7.29 -11.51 3.03
CA ALA A 102 -7.84 -12.58 3.85
C ALA A 102 -9.28 -12.95 3.46
N ALA A 103 -10.11 -11.94 3.17
CA ALA A 103 -11.48 -12.15 2.72
C ALA A 103 -11.53 -12.92 1.39
N GLN A 104 -10.68 -12.57 0.41
CA GLN A 104 -10.65 -13.23 -0.90
C GLN A 104 -10.00 -14.63 -0.88
N CYS A 105 -9.08 -14.89 0.04
CA CYS A 105 -8.57 -16.25 0.27
C CYS A 105 -9.64 -17.16 0.89
N GLY A 106 -10.43 -16.64 1.84
CA GLY A 106 -11.42 -17.39 2.60
C GLY A 106 -12.80 -17.52 1.96
N THR A 107 -13.14 -16.68 0.98
CA THR A 107 -14.54 -16.54 0.49
C THR A 107 -14.62 -16.50 -1.03
N ARG A 108 -15.60 -17.21 -1.59
CA ARG A 108 -15.86 -17.23 -3.04
C ARG A 108 -16.37 -15.87 -3.55
N PRO A 109 -16.11 -15.51 -4.82
CA PRO A 109 -16.68 -14.31 -5.44
C PRO A 109 -18.19 -14.16 -5.25
N GLY A 110 -18.67 -12.92 -5.09
CA GLY A 110 -20.07 -12.55 -4.85
C GLY A 110 -20.58 -12.78 -3.42
N ARG A 111 -19.86 -13.55 -2.60
CA ARG A 111 -20.24 -13.83 -1.21
C ARG A 111 -19.70 -12.78 -0.25
N ALA A 112 -20.49 -12.49 0.78
CA ALA A 112 -20.06 -11.68 1.91
C ALA A 112 -19.00 -12.45 2.71
N TRP A 113 -17.98 -11.74 3.18
CA TRP A 113 -16.96 -12.34 4.03
C TRP A 113 -17.54 -12.48 5.45
N PRO A 114 -17.65 -13.70 6.03
CA PRO A 114 -18.24 -13.89 7.35
C PRO A 114 -17.42 -13.28 8.51
N GLY A 115 -16.26 -12.68 8.21
CA GLY A 115 -15.29 -12.26 9.21
C GLY A 115 -14.52 -13.45 9.79
N GLY A 116 -13.96 -13.28 10.98
CA GLY A 116 -13.49 -14.41 11.79
C GLY A 116 -12.00 -14.48 12.09
N VAL A 117 -11.16 -13.56 11.60
CA VAL A 117 -9.76 -13.45 12.05
C VAL A 117 -9.72 -12.61 13.34
N PRO A 118 -9.38 -13.20 14.51
CA PRO A 118 -9.32 -12.45 15.77
C PRO A 118 -8.16 -11.46 15.78
N LEU A 119 -8.27 -10.36 16.54
CA LEU A 119 -7.14 -9.42 16.65
C LEU A 119 -5.95 -9.99 17.40
N GLY A 120 -6.15 -10.94 18.29
CA GLY A 120 -5.09 -11.57 19.06
C GLY A 120 -5.42 -13.00 19.47
N ARG A 121 -4.40 -13.69 19.97
CA ARG A 121 -4.49 -15.11 20.35
C ARG A 121 -5.47 -15.29 21.52
N ARG A 122 -6.31 -16.32 21.40
CA ARG A 122 -7.27 -16.72 22.45
C ARG A 122 -7.15 -18.21 22.64
N ALA A 123 -7.26 -18.68 23.89
CA ALA A 123 -7.24 -20.11 24.20
C ALA A 123 -8.26 -20.92 23.37
N ALA A 124 -9.42 -20.31 23.08
CA ALA A 124 -10.49 -20.92 22.30
C ALA A 124 -10.26 -20.90 20.77
N HIS A 125 -9.30 -20.13 20.24
CA HIS A 125 -9.04 -19.99 18.80
C HIS A 125 -7.52 -20.06 18.55
N PRO A 126 -6.95 -21.27 18.38
CA PRO A 126 -5.52 -21.45 18.13
C PRO A 126 -5.10 -21.08 16.68
N GLY A 127 -6.05 -20.67 15.83
CA GLY A 127 -5.80 -20.31 14.44
C GLY A 127 -5.14 -18.94 14.22
N THR A 128 -4.93 -18.60 12.96
CA THR A 128 -4.34 -17.33 12.50
C THR A 128 -5.05 -16.11 13.08
N THR A 129 -4.27 -15.14 13.55
CA THR A 129 -4.76 -13.86 14.07
C THR A 129 -4.20 -12.69 13.27
N TRP A 130 -4.73 -11.48 13.47
CA TRP A 130 -4.15 -10.27 12.86
C TRP A 130 -2.72 -10.00 13.35
N LEU A 131 -2.32 -10.51 14.53
CA LEU A 131 -0.93 -10.47 14.98
C LEU A 131 0.00 -11.28 14.08
N ASP A 132 -0.52 -12.27 13.37
CA ASP A 132 0.27 -13.15 12.52
C ASP A 132 0.23 -12.69 11.04
N LEU A 133 -0.58 -11.69 10.69
CA LEU A 133 -0.76 -11.24 9.30
C LEU A 133 -0.25 -9.83 9.01
N VAL A 134 -0.11 -8.97 10.02
CA VAL A 134 0.26 -7.56 9.83
C VAL A 134 1.47 -7.18 10.68
N ALA A 135 2.52 -6.69 10.05
CA ALA A 135 3.69 -6.15 10.72
C ALA A 135 3.46 -4.69 11.13
N VAL A 136 4.01 -4.31 12.29
CA VAL A 136 3.98 -2.93 12.78
C VAL A 136 5.38 -2.47 13.17
N SER A 137 5.63 -1.17 13.03
CA SER A 137 6.84 -0.58 13.58
C SER A 137 6.70 -0.41 15.10
N PRO A 138 7.77 -0.62 15.88
CA PRO A 138 7.77 -0.30 17.30
C PRO A 138 7.53 1.21 17.50
N THR A 139 6.84 1.55 18.59
CA THR A 139 6.70 2.94 19.05
C THR A 139 7.64 3.12 20.25
N GLY A 140 8.77 3.79 20.06
CA GLY A 140 9.75 4.05 21.12
C GLY A 140 11.18 3.68 20.73
N GLU A 141 12.13 4.20 21.50
CA GLU A 141 13.56 3.92 21.37
C GLU A 141 13.94 2.76 22.29
N GLY A 142 14.69 1.79 21.75
CA GLY A 142 15.20 0.64 22.49
C GLY A 142 14.52 -0.71 22.23
N PRO A 143 15.12 -1.81 22.72
CA PRO A 143 14.58 -3.15 22.55
C PRO A 143 13.25 -3.29 23.32
N MET A 144 12.24 -3.82 22.63
CA MET A 144 10.93 -4.11 23.26
C MET A 144 10.81 -5.60 23.51
N THR A 145 10.28 -5.98 24.66
CA THR A 145 9.90 -7.37 24.93
C THR A 145 8.80 -7.84 23.96
N ALA A 146 8.68 -9.16 23.79
CA ALA A 146 7.64 -9.74 22.93
C ALA A 146 6.21 -9.32 23.36
N SER A 147 5.98 -9.22 24.68
CA SER A 147 4.70 -8.76 25.26
C SER A 147 4.43 -7.28 24.91
N GLN A 148 5.42 -6.41 25.08
CA GLN A 148 5.30 -4.99 24.71
C GLN A 148 5.05 -4.80 23.20
N TYR A 149 5.72 -5.60 22.35
CA TYR A 149 5.51 -5.54 20.90
C TYR A 149 4.08 -5.98 20.53
N THR A 150 3.58 -7.05 21.16
CA THR A 150 2.20 -7.51 20.98
C THR A 150 1.18 -6.44 21.41
N ALA A 151 1.39 -5.81 22.57
CA ALA A 151 0.54 -4.70 23.02
C ALA A 151 0.57 -3.51 22.06
N ASN A 152 1.75 -3.16 21.52
CA ASN A 152 1.89 -2.14 20.49
C ASN A 152 1.12 -2.50 19.21
N LYS A 153 1.21 -3.75 18.72
CA LYS A 153 0.43 -4.23 17.56
C LYS A 153 -1.05 -4.04 17.78
N LEU A 154 -1.58 -4.53 18.91
CA LEU A 154 -3.00 -4.42 19.23
C LEU A 154 -3.46 -2.96 19.29
N ARG A 155 -2.67 -2.07 19.88
CA ARG A 155 -2.97 -0.63 19.91
C ARG A 155 -3.01 -0.03 18.50
N GLN A 156 -2.04 -0.36 17.65
CA GLN A 156 -2.00 0.11 16.26
C GLN A 156 -3.16 -0.44 15.43
N PHE A 157 -3.57 -1.70 15.63
CA PHE A 157 -4.72 -2.29 14.95
C PHE A 157 -6.03 -1.62 15.36
N ARG A 158 -6.22 -1.33 16.66
CA ARG A 158 -7.39 -0.57 17.13
C ARG A 158 -7.43 0.83 16.53
N SER A 159 -6.30 1.52 16.48
CA SER A 159 -6.19 2.83 15.81
C SER A 159 -6.51 2.74 14.31
N ALA A 160 -5.99 1.73 13.63
CA ALA A 160 -6.29 1.46 12.23
C ALA A 160 -7.79 1.22 11.99
N LEU A 161 -8.44 0.39 12.81
CA LEU A 161 -9.89 0.14 12.71
C LEU A 161 -10.72 1.39 12.96
N THR A 162 -10.32 2.26 13.90
CA THR A 162 -10.97 3.57 14.09
C THR A 162 -10.86 4.44 12.85
N VAL A 163 -9.68 4.50 12.22
CA VAL A 163 -9.47 5.22 10.95
C VAL A 163 -10.32 4.63 9.83
N LEU A 164 -10.33 3.30 9.67
CA LEU A 164 -11.12 2.63 8.64
C LEU A 164 -12.62 2.85 8.82
N THR A 165 -13.09 2.87 10.06
CA THR A 165 -14.49 3.15 10.40
C THR A 165 -14.88 4.59 10.07
N ARG A 166 -14.01 5.56 10.40
CA ARG A 166 -14.21 6.97 10.00
C ARG A 166 -14.33 7.13 8.49
N HIS A 167 -13.67 6.29 7.70
CA HIS A 167 -13.74 6.32 6.24
C HIS A 167 -14.78 5.39 5.62
N GLY A 168 -15.62 4.73 6.44
CA GLY A 168 -16.68 3.83 5.96
C GLY A 168 -16.17 2.54 5.32
N LEU A 169 -14.95 2.10 5.67
CA LEU A 169 -14.34 0.86 5.17
C LEU A 169 -14.52 -0.33 6.13
N THR A 170 -14.78 -0.04 7.40
CA THR A 170 -15.13 -1.02 8.40
C THR A 170 -16.28 -0.53 9.25
N GLU A 171 -17.03 -1.45 9.84
CA GLU A 171 -17.99 -1.15 10.88
C GLU A 171 -17.58 -1.84 12.17
N LEU A 172 -17.54 -1.09 13.27
CA LEU A 172 -17.33 -1.67 14.58
C LEU A 172 -18.69 -2.01 15.20
N PRO A 173 -18.82 -3.15 15.91
CA PRO A 173 -19.96 -3.40 16.77
C PRO A 173 -20.21 -2.19 17.69
N GLY A 174 -21.48 -1.96 18.03
CA GLY A 174 -21.94 -0.86 18.86
C GLY A 174 -21.20 -0.74 20.21
N PRO A 175 -21.44 0.35 20.97
CA PRO A 175 -20.69 0.62 22.21
C PRO A 175 -20.90 -0.49 23.25
N GLY A 176 -19.90 -1.36 23.43
CA GLY A 176 -19.87 -2.42 24.43
C GLY A 176 -18.43 -2.71 24.90
N PRO A 177 -18.22 -3.10 26.18
CA PRO A 177 -16.88 -3.15 26.74
C PRO A 177 -16.07 -4.37 26.26
N ARG A 178 -14.75 -4.17 26.20
CA ARG A 178 -13.66 -5.13 25.96
C ARG A 178 -13.56 -5.83 24.59
N ARG A 179 -14.63 -5.94 23.77
CA ARG A 179 -14.60 -6.71 22.51
C ARG A 179 -14.99 -5.95 21.24
N ARG A 180 -15.11 -4.62 21.31
CA ARG A 180 -15.53 -3.75 20.20
C ARG A 180 -14.78 -4.00 18.89
N TYR A 181 -13.49 -4.33 18.95
CA TYR A 181 -12.66 -4.43 17.75
C TYR A 181 -12.55 -5.83 17.16
N ASP A 182 -12.94 -6.88 17.89
CA ASP A 182 -12.80 -8.27 17.41
C ASP A 182 -13.93 -8.74 16.49
N GLY A 183 -15.05 -8.01 16.47
CA GLY A 183 -16.22 -8.30 15.64
C GLY A 183 -16.43 -7.29 14.51
N PHE A 184 -15.37 -6.61 14.06
CA PHE A 184 -15.52 -5.62 13.00
C PHE A 184 -15.99 -6.29 11.69
N ARG A 185 -16.82 -5.58 10.93
CA ARG A 185 -17.25 -5.97 9.58
C ARG A 185 -16.46 -5.19 8.54
N LEU A 186 -16.08 -5.84 7.43
CA LEU A 186 -15.59 -5.13 6.26
C LEU A 186 -16.79 -4.57 5.48
N LEU A 187 -16.64 -3.34 5.00
CA LEU A 187 -17.61 -2.66 4.16
C LEU A 187 -17.07 -2.59 2.72
N ALA A 188 -17.97 -2.37 1.76
CA ALA A 188 -17.60 -2.25 0.35
C ALA A 188 -16.53 -1.17 0.16
N GLU A 189 -15.37 -1.57 -0.37
CA GLU A 189 -14.19 -0.72 -0.41
C GLU A 189 -14.30 0.45 -1.39
N ASP A 190 -15.20 0.36 -2.37
CA ASP A 190 -15.46 1.42 -3.34
C ASP A 190 -16.47 2.45 -2.86
N GLY A 191 -16.89 2.38 -1.59
CA GLY A 191 -17.78 3.35 -0.96
C GLY A 191 -19.21 3.33 -1.49
N ARG A 192 -19.64 2.26 -2.18
CA ARG A 192 -21.05 2.11 -2.57
C ARG A 192 -21.93 2.08 -1.33
N ASN A 193 -22.88 3.00 -1.30
CA ASN A 193 -23.97 3.03 -0.32
C ASN A 193 -25.28 2.81 -1.08
N PRO A 194 -25.89 1.60 -1.03
CA PRO A 194 -27.13 1.28 -1.73
C PRO A 194 -28.33 1.93 -1.05
N GLY A 195 -28.39 3.26 -0.93
CA GLY A 195 -29.54 4.07 -0.50
C GLY A 195 -30.08 3.85 0.93
N ALA A 196 -29.88 2.67 1.52
CA ALA A 196 -30.48 2.17 2.76
C ALA A 196 -29.43 1.88 3.85
N GLY A 197 -28.16 2.20 3.62
CA GLY A 197 -27.08 1.95 4.57
C GLY A 197 -25.78 1.53 3.91
N VAL A 198 -24.71 1.40 4.69
CA VAL A 198 -23.39 1.06 4.15
C VAL A 198 -23.36 -0.38 3.68
N ALA A 199 -22.90 -0.62 2.45
CA ALA A 199 -22.84 -1.98 1.90
C ALA A 199 -21.77 -2.82 2.59
N GLU A 200 -22.13 -4.04 2.97
CA GLU A 200 -21.17 -5.04 3.43
C GLU A 200 -20.21 -5.45 2.31
N TYR A 201 -18.95 -5.72 2.66
CA TYR A 201 -17.97 -6.21 1.70
C TYR A 201 -18.37 -7.58 1.15
N ARG A 202 -18.41 -7.66 -0.18
CA ARG A 202 -18.49 -8.91 -0.93
C ARG A 202 -17.26 -9.05 -1.80
N VAL A 203 -16.73 -10.27 -1.86
CA VAL A 203 -15.58 -10.58 -2.72
C VAL A 203 -15.93 -10.23 -4.17
N PRO A 204 -15.12 -9.39 -4.87
CA PRO A 204 -15.47 -8.93 -6.20
C PRO A 204 -15.68 -10.07 -7.20
N GLU A 205 -16.75 -9.96 -7.98
CA GLU A 205 -16.99 -10.87 -9.10
C GLU A 205 -16.05 -10.58 -10.28
N ARG A 206 -15.89 -11.56 -11.17
CA ARG A 206 -15.01 -11.43 -12.35
C ARG A 206 -15.44 -10.31 -13.30
N ALA A 207 -16.74 -10.03 -13.37
CA ALA A 207 -17.31 -9.00 -14.25
C ALA A 207 -17.16 -7.58 -13.71
N GLU A 208 -16.77 -7.40 -12.45
CA GLU A 208 -16.60 -6.07 -11.86
C GLU A 208 -15.32 -5.38 -12.32
N ASP A 209 -15.38 -4.06 -12.55
CA ASP A 209 -14.20 -3.25 -12.84
C ASP A 209 -13.25 -3.22 -11.63
N THR A 210 -12.20 -4.01 -11.74
CA THR A 210 -11.26 -4.29 -10.65
C THR A 210 -9.83 -4.22 -11.14
N LEU A 211 -8.94 -3.80 -10.23
CA LEU A 211 -7.51 -3.99 -10.36
C LEU A 211 -7.15 -5.39 -9.85
N ALA A 212 -6.46 -6.19 -10.67
CA ALA A 212 -5.88 -7.46 -10.25
C ALA A 212 -4.48 -7.24 -9.68
N VAL A 213 -4.30 -7.45 -8.37
CA VAL A 213 -3.02 -7.34 -7.67
C VAL A 213 -2.42 -8.74 -7.48
N PRO A 214 -1.19 -9.02 -7.92
CA PRO A 214 -0.57 -10.34 -7.74
C PRO A 214 -0.56 -10.79 -6.28
N VAL A 215 -0.87 -12.06 -6.01
CA VAL A 215 -0.91 -12.62 -4.66
C VAL A 215 0.43 -12.46 -3.93
N GLU A 216 1.53 -12.49 -4.67
CA GLU A 216 2.89 -12.30 -4.17
C GLU A 216 3.09 -10.92 -3.53
N PHE A 217 2.31 -9.91 -3.90
CA PHE A 217 2.31 -8.62 -3.22
C PHE A 217 1.97 -8.75 -1.72
N PHE A 218 1.13 -9.72 -1.37
CA PHE A 218 0.70 -10.00 0.00
C PHE A 218 1.58 -11.06 0.67
N THR A 219 1.94 -12.12 -0.04
CA THR A 219 2.67 -13.28 0.51
C THR A 219 4.19 -13.12 0.49
N ARG A 220 4.75 -12.20 -0.31
CA ARG A 220 6.18 -11.85 -0.35
C ARG A 220 6.50 -10.54 0.34
N GLY A 221 5.60 -10.05 1.20
CA GLY A 221 5.89 -8.98 2.17
C GLY A 221 5.89 -7.55 1.60
N TRP A 222 5.55 -7.34 0.33
CA TRP A 222 5.52 -6.00 -0.29
C TRP A 222 4.60 -5.05 0.47
N VAL A 223 3.37 -5.48 0.78
CA VAL A 223 2.42 -4.69 1.58
C VAL A 223 2.94 -4.33 2.98
N GLN A 224 3.89 -5.11 3.52
CA GLN A 224 4.46 -4.93 4.85
C GLN A 224 5.59 -3.89 4.86
N VAL A 225 6.43 -3.86 3.82
CA VAL A 225 7.66 -3.01 3.77
C VAL A 225 7.53 -1.74 2.93
N LEU A 226 6.56 -1.68 2.02
CA LEU A 226 6.26 -0.45 1.31
C LEU A 226 5.58 0.55 2.24
N THR A 227 5.94 1.82 2.08
CA THR A 227 5.23 2.93 2.71
C THR A 227 3.83 3.08 2.10
N PRO A 228 2.88 3.74 2.78
CA PRO A 228 1.55 3.96 2.21
C PRO A 228 1.59 4.62 0.82
N SER A 229 2.46 5.61 0.64
CA SER A 229 2.64 6.30 -0.65
C SER A 229 3.18 5.39 -1.74
N GLU A 230 4.15 4.52 -1.43
CA GLU A 230 4.67 3.51 -2.37
C GLU A 230 3.63 2.48 -2.75
N THR A 231 2.86 1.97 -1.80
CA THR A 231 1.74 1.07 -2.07
C THR A 231 0.72 1.73 -2.99
N ALA A 232 0.32 2.97 -2.70
CA ALA A 232 -0.63 3.69 -3.54
C ALA A 232 -0.11 3.98 -4.95
N ALA A 233 1.15 4.39 -5.07
CA ALA A 233 1.79 4.63 -6.36
C ALA A 233 1.90 3.34 -7.18
N TYR A 234 2.30 2.23 -6.58
CA TYR A 234 2.37 0.93 -7.25
C TYR A 234 1.00 0.50 -7.77
N LEU A 235 -0.05 0.57 -6.93
CA LEU A 235 -1.41 0.21 -7.32
C LEU A 235 -1.98 1.14 -8.41
N MET A 236 -1.67 2.43 -8.37
CA MET A 236 -2.01 3.38 -9.43
C MET A 236 -1.35 2.96 -10.76
N TRP A 237 -0.05 2.68 -10.77
CA TRP A 237 0.66 2.28 -11.98
C TRP A 237 0.16 0.94 -12.51
N LEU A 238 -0.16 -0.02 -11.63
CA LEU A 238 -0.76 -1.29 -12.01
C LEU A 238 -2.12 -1.10 -12.68
N ARG A 239 -2.96 -0.21 -12.14
CA ARG A 239 -4.26 0.15 -12.73
C ARG A 239 -4.13 0.85 -14.08
N LEU A 240 -3.17 1.76 -14.21
CA LEU A 240 -2.94 2.46 -15.48
C LEU A 240 -2.32 1.57 -16.54
N GLY A 241 -1.41 0.67 -16.15
CA GLY A 241 -0.64 -0.19 -17.06
C GLY A 241 -1.44 -1.32 -17.68
N GLY A 242 -2.50 -1.80 -17.02
CA GLY A 242 -3.47 -2.73 -17.62
C GLY A 242 -2.89 -4.04 -18.18
N GLY A 243 -1.64 -4.39 -17.87
CA GLY A 243 -0.97 -5.59 -18.36
C GLY A 243 -0.12 -5.43 -19.62
N SER A 244 0.07 -4.24 -20.22
CA SER A 244 1.13 -4.09 -21.24
C SER A 244 1.67 -2.67 -21.40
N GLY A 245 3.00 -2.57 -21.44
CA GLY A 245 3.72 -1.42 -21.97
C GLY A 245 3.89 -0.25 -21.00
N TYR A 246 4.39 0.84 -21.58
CA TYR A 246 4.68 2.07 -20.86
C TYR A 246 3.47 3.00 -20.84
N VAL A 247 3.12 3.50 -19.66
CA VAL A 247 2.04 4.45 -19.46
C VAL A 247 2.55 5.78 -18.92
N ILE A 248 1.78 6.83 -19.20
CA ILE A 248 2.08 8.19 -18.78
C ILE A 248 0.96 8.66 -17.85
N ALA A 249 1.34 9.16 -16.67
CA ALA A 249 0.42 9.81 -15.75
C ALA A 249 0.95 11.21 -15.43
N GLY A 250 0.37 12.24 -16.04
CA GLY A 250 0.64 13.63 -15.69
C GLY A 250 0.17 13.98 -14.27
N GLU A 251 0.67 15.08 -13.71
CA GLU A 251 0.37 15.50 -12.34
C GLU A 251 -1.14 15.69 -12.10
N SER A 252 -1.83 16.36 -13.02
CA SER A 252 -3.29 16.57 -12.97
C SER A 252 -4.06 15.25 -12.96
N ARG A 253 -3.64 14.26 -13.78
CA ARG A 253 -4.28 12.93 -13.80
C ARG A 253 -4.11 12.21 -12.47
N ARG A 254 -2.91 12.24 -11.87
CA ARG A 254 -2.64 11.60 -10.57
C ARG A 254 -3.43 12.25 -9.44
N ALA A 255 -3.46 13.58 -9.39
CA ALA A 255 -4.17 14.32 -8.36
C ALA A 255 -5.68 14.16 -8.49
N ALA A 256 -6.26 14.42 -9.67
CA ALA A 256 -7.71 14.44 -9.85
C ALA A 256 -8.34 13.03 -9.82
N ARG A 257 -7.67 12.03 -10.40
CA ARG A 257 -8.20 10.66 -10.49
C ARG A 257 -7.87 9.83 -9.26
N PHE A 258 -6.65 9.90 -8.76
CA PHE A 258 -6.16 9.01 -7.68
C PHE A 258 -5.97 9.72 -6.33
N GLY A 259 -6.11 11.05 -6.26
CA GLY A 259 -5.93 11.79 -5.01
C GLY A 259 -4.47 11.85 -4.52
N LEU A 260 -3.49 11.62 -5.40
CA LEU A 260 -2.08 11.53 -5.05
C LEU A 260 -1.30 12.83 -5.36
N SER A 261 -0.32 13.18 -4.51
CA SER A 261 0.55 14.36 -4.69
C SER A 261 1.73 14.11 -5.64
N ARG A 262 2.56 15.14 -5.83
CA ARG A 262 3.84 15.08 -6.57
C ARG A 262 4.84 14.07 -5.99
N ASP A 263 4.80 13.79 -4.68
CA ASP A 263 5.72 12.85 -4.00
C ASP A 263 5.68 11.42 -4.60
N VAL A 264 4.66 11.12 -5.40
CA VAL A 264 4.58 9.89 -6.21
C VAL A 264 5.73 9.78 -7.23
N GLN A 265 6.35 10.87 -7.69
CA GLN A 265 7.51 10.79 -8.59
C GLN A 265 8.75 10.24 -7.88
N ASP A 266 9.04 10.72 -6.66
CA ASP A 266 10.13 10.17 -5.85
C ASP A 266 9.86 8.72 -5.48
N THR A 267 8.58 8.43 -5.23
CA THR A 267 8.07 7.08 -5.01
C THR A 267 8.28 6.17 -6.22
N ALA A 268 8.05 6.66 -7.45
CA ALA A 268 8.26 5.87 -8.67
C ALA A 268 9.74 5.47 -8.83
N ARG A 269 10.68 6.37 -8.52
CA ARG A 269 12.12 6.05 -8.52
C ARG A 269 12.49 5.00 -7.47
N ALA A 270 11.87 5.05 -6.28
CA ALA A 270 12.03 4.02 -5.27
C ALA A 270 11.51 2.66 -5.77
N LEU A 271 10.29 2.64 -6.34
CA LEU A 271 9.66 1.43 -6.89
C LEU A 271 10.45 0.85 -8.08
N GLU A 272 11.08 1.69 -8.91
CA GLU A 272 12.03 1.25 -9.94
C GLU A 272 13.28 0.59 -9.32
N ALA A 273 13.86 1.21 -8.28
CA ALA A 273 14.98 0.62 -7.56
C ALA A 273 14.61 -0.70 -6.83
N PHE A 274 13.33 -0.88 -6.48
CA PHE A 274 12.81 -2.12 -5.93
C PHE A 274 12.46 -3.17 -7.00
N GLY A 275 12.63 -2.88 -8.30
CA GLY A 275 12.31 -3.81 -9.37
C GLY A 275 10.80 -4.03 -9.57
N LEU A 276 9.95 -3.11 -9.10
CA LEU A 276 8.50 -3.16 -9.35
C LEU A 276 8.10 -2.40 -10.62
N LEU A 277 8.90 -1.42 -11.02
CA LEU A 277 8.67 -0.56 -12.19
C LEU A 277 9.91 -0.48 -13.07
N SER A 278 9.71 -0.14 -14.34
CA SER A 278 10.73 0.37 -15.26
C SER A 278 10.34 1.78 -15.70
N ILE A 279 11.27 2.74 -15.64
CA ILE A 279 11.02 4.13 -16.01
C ILE A 279 11.86 4.51 -17.22
N LEU A 280 11.19 4.92 -18.30
CA LEU A 280 11.81 5.60 -19.43
C LEU A 280 11.70 7.11 -19.23
N LYS A 281 12.86 7.74 -19.04
CA LYS A 281 12.97 9.20 -18.92
C LYS A 281 13.12 9.81 -20.32
N PRO A 282 12.47 10.95 -20.60
CA PRO A 282 12.77 11.70 -21.82
C PRO A 282 14.23 12.17 -21.82
N ASP A 283 14.90 12.12 -22.98
CA ASP A 283 16.33 12.46 -23.12
C ASP A 283 16.68 13.87 -22.63
N ARG A 284 15.74 14.80 -22.74
CA ARG A 284 15.91 16.19 -22.31
C ARG A 284 15.65 16.40 -20.81
N ARG A 285 15.26 15.38 -20.04
CA ARG A 285 14.91 15.52 -18.62
C ARG A 285 16.10 15.17 -17.73
N ARG A 286 16.57 16.15 -16.94
CA ARG A 286 17.67 15.99 -15.98
C ARG A 286 17.31 15.05 -14.84
N THR A 287 18.33 14.54 -14.17
CA THR A 287 18.21 13.69 -12.97
C THR A 287 17.52 14.39 -11.81
N ASP A 288 17.61 15.72 -11.72
CA ASP A 288 16.91 16.56 -10.72
C ASP A 288 15.44 16.87 -11.09
N GLY A 289 14.97 16.38 -12.25
CA GLY A 289 13.60 16.55 -12.72
C GLY A 289 13.35 17.84 -13.52
N THR A 290 14.36 18.69 -13.72
CA THR A 290 14.31 19.86 -14.62
C THR A 290 14.55 19.45 -16.08
N TRP A 291 14.25 20.34 -17.03
CA TRP A 291 14.44 20.09 -18.47
C TRP A 291 15.65 20.84 -19.01
N HIS A 292 16.41 20.18 -19.88
CA HIS A 292 17.38 20.85 -20.76
C HIS A 292 16.63 21.65 -21.81
N ARG A 293 16.98 22.94 -21.97
CA ARG A 293 16.39 23.84 -22.97
C ARG A 293 14.86 23.82 -22.92
N TYR A 294 14.32 24.14 -21.74
CA TYR A 294 12.88 24.25 -21.54
C TYR A 294 12.27 25.21 -22.56
N ASP A 295 11.37 24.71 -23.38
CA ASP A 295 10.51 25.49 -24.27
C ASP A 295 9.06 25.30 -23.81
N ALA A 296 8.36 26.41 -23.57
CA ALA A 296 6.96 26.37 -23.16
C ALA A 296 6.02 25.91 -24.29
N ALA A 297 6.47 25.95 -25.56
CA ALA A 297 5.73 25.50 -26.72
C ALA A 297 5.87 23.99 -27.00
N GLU A 298 6.88 23.32 -26.43
CA GLU A 298 7.08 21.88 -26.62
C GLU A 298 6.27 21.06 -25.58
N PRO A 299 5.59 19.97 -25.99
CA PRO A 299 4.92 19.09 -25.04
C PRO A 299 5.96 18.38 -24.15
N LEU A 300 6.00 18.76 -22.87
CA LEU A 300 6.84 18.12 -21.87
C LEU A 300 6.30 16.71 -21.57
N TYR A 301 7.00 15.68 -22.04
CA TYR A 301 6.61 14.30 -21.76
C TYR A 301 6.91 13.94 -20.31
N ALA A 302 5.90 13.52 -19.55
CA ALA A 302 6.12 12.92 -18.24
C ALA A 302 6.84 11.56 -18.40
N ASP A 303 7.46 11.10 -17.32
CA ASP A 303 8.12 9.78 -17.30
C ASP A 303 7.15 8.69 -17.76
N ARG A 304 7.63 7.84 -18.67
CA ARG A 304 6.94 6.65 -19.14
C ARG A 304 7.24 5.54 -18.16
N VAL A 305 6.21 4.93 -17.59
CA VAL A 305 6.34 3.91 -16.53
C VAL A 305 5.72 2.60 -16.98
N HIS A 306 6.45 1.51 -16.83
CA HIS A 306 5.97 0.15 -17.06
C HIS A 306 6.03 -0.62 -15.74
N VAL A 307 4.94 -1.30 -15.37
CA VAL A 307 4.93 -2.19 -14.20
C VAL A 307 5.54 -3.53 -14.58
N LEU A 308 6.50 -4.00 -13.79
CA LEU A 308 7.18 -5.27 -14.04
C LEU A 308 6.35 -6.42 -13.48
N PRO A 309 5.83 -7.35 -14.31
CA PRO A 309 4.94 -8.43 -13.85
C PRO A 309 5.60 -9.35 -12.82
N ASP A 310 6.90 -9.60 -12.97
CA ASP A 310 7.67 -10.47 -12.09
C ASP A 310 8.19 -9.79 -10.82
N GLY A 311 8.13 -8.45 -10.75
CA GLY A 311 8.65 -7.68 -9.62
C GLY A 311 8.14 -8.20 -8.27
N PRO A 312 6.82 -8.42 -8.10
CA PRO A 312 6.25 -8.95 -6.87
C PRO A 312 6.75 -10.34 -6.45
N ARG A 313 7.33 -11.16 -7.34
CA ARG A 313 7.79 -12.52 -7.04
C ARG A 313 9.01 -12.53 -6.11
N ALA A 314 9.80 -11.46 -6.11
CA ALA A 314 10.97 -11.34 -5.26
C ALA A 314 10.60 -11.18 -3.78
N TRP A 315 11.50 -11.56 -2.89
CA TRP A 315 11.33 -11.38 -1.46
C TRP A 315 11.51 -9.90 -1.06
N ALA A 316 10.41 -9.20 -0.80
CA ALA A 316 10.38 -7.74 -0.72
C ALA A 316 11.38 -7.13 0.28
N PRO A 317 11.50 -7.62 1.53
CA PRO A 317 12.39 -7.02 2.52
C PRO A 317 13.86 -7.03 2.08
N ALA A 318 14.32 -8.10 1.42
CA ALA A 318 15.69 -8.18 0.93
C ALA A 318 15.95 -7.16 -0.18
N VAL A 319 15.02 -7.03 -1.14
CA VAL A 319 15.11 -6.09 -2.25
C VAL A 319 15.05 -4.64 -1.76
N VAL A 320 14.09 -4.33 -0.90
CA VAL A 320 13.88 -2.98 -0.35
C VAL A 320 15.04 -2.56 0.55
N GLU A 321 15.53 -3.44 1.44
CA GLU A 321 16.70 -3.14 2.28
C GLU A 321 17.93 -2.84 1.41
N LYS A 322 18.22 -3.68 0.41
CA LYS A 322 19.35 -3.50 -0.50
C LYS A 322 19.27 -2.14 -1.23
N ALA A 323 18.12 -1.81 -1.78
CA ALA A 323 17.91 -0.55 -2.49
C ALA A 323 18.03 0.68 -1.56
N LEU A 324 17.48 0.60 -0.35
CA LEU A 324 17.58 1.69 0.64
C LEU A 324 19.02 1.91 1.12
N ARG A 325 19.80 0.84 1.36
CA ARG A 325 21.22 0.95 1.69
C ARG A 325 22.03 1.59 0.56
N LYS A 326 21.74 1.18 -0.69
CA LYS A 326 22.36 1.79 -1.88
C LYS A 326 22.02 3.28 -1.99
N ARG A 327 20.76 3.66 -1.75
CA ARG A 327 20.33 5.06 -1.71
C ARG A 327 21.01 5.85 -0.59
N ALA A 328 21.17 5.26 0.58
CA ALA A 328 21.86 5.89 1.71
C ALA A 328 23.34 6.17 1.39
N ALA A 329 24.01 5.24 0.71
CA ALA A 329 25.42 5.37 0.34
C ALA A 329 25.65 6.34 -0.83
N LEU A 330 24.81 6.29 -1.86
CA LEU A 330 25.03 7.02 -3.12
C LEU A 330 24.27 8.36 -3.20
N GLY A 331 23.36 8.65 -2.27
CA GLY A 331 22.48 9.82 -2.34
C GLY A 331 21.49 9.83 -3.52
N ALA A 332 21.49 8.77 -4.34
CA ALA A 332 20.67 8.60 -5.55
C ALA A 332 19.95 7.24 -5.54
N TRP A 333 18.74 7.18 -6.12
CA TRP A 333 18.11 5.89 -6.43
C TRP A 333 18.82 5.31 -7.63
N ALA A 334 19.27 4.07 -7.54
CA ALA A 334 19.98 3.39 -8.61
C ALA A 334 19.36 2.00 -8.79
N LYS A 335 19.17 1.58 -10.05
CA LYS A 335 18.74 0.22 -10.37
C LYS A 335 19.69 -0.80 -9.71
N PRO A 336 19.20 -1.97 -9.28
CA PRO A 336 20.07 -3.14 -9.17
C PRO A 336 20.78 -3.30 -10.52
N LEU A 337 22.12 -3.38 -10.51
CA LEU A 337 22.79 -3.96 -11.68
C LEU A 337 22.37 -5.42 -11.64
N ASP A 338 21.64 -5.87 -12.67
CA ASP A 338 21.39 -7.28 -12.85
C ASP A 338 22.76 -7.99 -12.94
N LEU A 339 22.96 -8.97 -12.07
CA LEU A 339 24.00 -9.99 -12.21
C LEU A 339 23.32 -11.25 -12.72
#